data_AF-A0A356WYU4-F1
#
_entry.id   AF-A0A356WYU4-F1
#
_cell.length_a   1.000
_cell.length_b   1.000
_cell.length_c   1.000
_cell.angle_alpha   90.00
_cell.angle_beta   90.00
_cell.angle_gamma   90.00
#
_symmetry.space_group_name_H-M   'P 1'
#
loop_
_entity.id
_entity.type
_entity.pdbx_description
1 polymer ?
#
loop_
_entity_poly.entity_id
_entity_poly.type
_entity_poly.pdbx_seq_one_letter_code
_entity_poly.pdbx_strand_id
1 'polypeptide(L)'
;MEVLDILDIESEVSLPKRYSELSVEEMEARVMEIKAKFGKRLFIPGHHYQKDEVIKFADARGDSLKLAQICKTKPDAEFIPFCGVHFMAETADMLTRPDQKVILPDMRAGCSMADMADIDQTEAGWEVMQEIWGDTILPLTYVNSTAAIKGFVGKHGGATVTSSNAKKMLEWAFTQKERILFLPDQHLGRNTAFDLGIPLEHMAVWAPLEGKLEYKGDFEDVKVILWKGHCSVHEKFNVKHIENLRK
;
A
#
# COMPACT_ATOMS: atom_id res chain seq x y z
N MET A 1 9.35 27.73 -25.01
CA MET A 1 8.49 27.18 -23.96
C MET A 1 8.57 28.19 -22.84
N GLU A 2 7.60 29.10 -22.80
CA GLU A 2 7.66 30.25 -21.90
C GLU A 2 7.43 29.79 -20.46
N VAL A 3 7.99 30.51 -19.49
CA VAL A 3 7.83 30.24 -18.05
C VAL A 3 6.35 30.20 -17.63
N LEU A 4 5.47 30.83 -18.43
CA LEU A 4 4.02 30.81 -18.26
C LEU A 4 3.40 29.44 -18.56
N ASP A 5 3.93 28.66 -19.52
CA ASP A 5 3.43 27.31 -19.83
C ASP A 5 3.69 26.31 -18.68
N ILE A 6 4.69 26.60 -17.83
CA ILE A 6 5.04 25.77 -16.66
C ILE A 6 4.12 26.07 -15.48
N LEU A 7 3.58 27.29 -15.37
CA LEU A 7 2.70 27.71 -14.28
C LEU A 7 1.25 27.25 -14.48
N ASP A 8 0.83 26.95 -15.72
CA ASP A 8 -0.51 26.41 -16.01
C ASP A 8 -0.64 24.90 -15.75
N ILE A 9 0.46 24.19 -15.48
CA ILE A 9 0.44 22.77 -15.14
C ILE A 9 0.08 22.54 -13.64
N GLU A 10 0.10 23.57 -12.80
CA GLU A 10 -0.06 23.44 -11.34
C GLU A 10 -1.50 23.52 -10.79
N SER A 11 -2.58 23.47 -11.59
CA SER A 11 -3.93 23.75 -11.04
C SER A 11 -5.17 22.93 -11.48
N GLU A 12 -5.06 21.79 -12.15
CA GLU A 12 -6.25 21.16 -12.77
C GLU A 12 -7.09 20.17 -11.94
N VAL A 13 -6.94 20.07 -10.62
CA VAL A 13 -7.93 19.35 -9.79
C VAL A 13 -8.31 20.15 -8.54
N SER A 14 -8.94 21.30 -8.76
CA SER A 14 -9.69 21.98 -7.70
C SER A 14 -11.11 21.44 -7.62
N LEU A 15 -11.61 21.20 -6.39
CA LEU A 15 -13.01 20.84 -6.18
C LEU A 15 -13.91 21.94 -6.78
N PRO A 16 -14.92 21.60 -7.59
CA PRO A 16 -15.86 22.58 -8.12
C PRO A 16 -16.41 23.48 -7.00
N LYS A 17 -16.42 24.81 -7.22
CA LYS A 17 -16.82 25.82 -6.21
C LYS A 17 -18.13 25.50 -5.48
N ARG A 18 -19.10 24.93 -6.22
CA ARG A 18 -20.38 24.47 -5.68
C ARG A 18 -20.28 23.48 -4.52
N TYR A 19 -19.13 22.83 -4.31
CA TYR A 19 -18.90 21.91 -3.19
C TYR A 19 -18.15 22.59 -2.04
N SER A 20 -17.27 23.56 -2.33
CA SER A 20 -16.57 24.33 -1.30
C SER A 20 -17.45 25.35 -0.60
N GLU A 21 -18.57 25.73 -1.20
CA GLU A 21 -19.52 26.72 -0.66
C GLU A 21 -20.66 26.08 0.17
N LEU A 22 -20.77 24.74 0.20
CA LEU A 22 -21.82 24.06 0.95
C LEU A 22 -21.56 24.11 2.45
N SER A 23 -22.64 24.27 3.23
CA SER A 23 -22.59 24.00 4.66
C SER A 23 -22.38 22.51 4.92
N VAL A 24 -21.95 22.17 6.14
CA VAL A 24 -21.80 20.78 6.56
C VAL A 24 -23.13 20.05 6.43
N GLU A 25 -24.23 20.64 6.90
CA GLU A 25 -25.57 20.07 6.83
C GLU A 25 -26.02 19.82 5.39
N GLU A 26 -25.71 20.72 4.46
CA GLU A 26 -26.02 20.56 3.03
C GLU A 26 -25.21 19.41 2.41
N MET A 27 -23.92 19.29 2.75
CA MET A 27 -23.08 18.16 2.31
C MET A 27 -23.62 16.82 2.84
N GLU A 28 -23.99 16.77 4.12
CA GLU A 28 -24.52 15.56 4.73
C GLU A 28 -25.85 15.14 4.11
N ALA A 29 -26.78 16.09 3.95
CA ALA A 29 -28.06 15.85 3.30
C ALA A 29 -27.89 15.32 1.88
N ARG A 30 -26.95 15.87 1.12
CA ARG A 30 -26.63 15.43 -0.24
C ARG A 30 -26.08 14.00 -0.27
N VAL A 31 -25.17 13.64 0.64
CA VAL A 31 -24.66 12.25 0.73
C VAL A 31 -25.81 11.29 1.04
N MET A 32 -26.71 11.65 1.96
CA MET A 32 -27.86 10.82 2.30
C MET A 32 -28.85 10.67 1.12
N GLU A 33 -29.10 11.75 0.37
CA GLU A 33 -29.92 11.70 -0.85
C GLU A 33 -29.31 10.76 -1.89
N ILE A 34 -27.99 10.83 -2.11
CA ILE A 34 -27.27 9.93 -3.02
C ILE A 34 -27.39 8.47 -2.55
N LYS A 35 -27.18 8.20 -1.27
CA LYS A 35 -27.33 6.85 -0.71
C LYS A 35 -28.75 6.32 -0.90
N ALA A 36 -29.77 7.13 -0.67
CA ALA A 36 -31.16 6.75 -0.90
C ALA A 36 -31.45 6.49 -2.39
N LYS A 37 -30.95 7.35 -3.28
CA LYS A 37 -31.16 7.25 -4.74
C LYS A 37 -30.55 5.98 -5.34
N PHE A 38 -29.34 5.62 -4.92
CA PHE A 38 -28.66 4.44 -5.46
C PHE A 38 -28.99 3.15 -4.70
N GLY A 39 -29.39 3.24 -3.43
CA GLY A 39 -29.72 2.09 -2.60
C GLY A 39 -28.60 1.05 -2.62
N LYS A 40 -28.94 -0.21 -2.92
CA LYS A 40 -27.97 -1.32 -2.97
C LYS A 40 -26.92 -1.19 -4.07
N ARG A 41 -27.14 -0.34 -5.09
CA ARG A 41 -26.16 -0.09 -6.16
C ARG A 41 -24.94 0.71 -5.69
N LEU A 42 -25.00 1.30 -4.50
CA LEU A 42 -23.90 2.06 -3.91
C LEU A 42 -23.38 1.34 -2.67
N PHE A 43 -22.06 1.20 -2.57
CA PHE A 43 -21.40 0.66 -1.39
C PHE A 43 -20.14 1.47 -1.06
N ILE A 44 -20.10 2.07 0.13
CA ILE A 44 -19.01 2.98 0.55
C ILE A 44 -18.13 2.28 1.61
N PRO A 45 -17.02 1.63 1.23
CA PRO A 45 -16.04 1.15 2.19
C PRO A 45 -15.19 2.30 2.75
N GLY A 46 -14.94 2.31 4.06
CA GLY A 46 -14.13 3.33 4.71
C GLY A 46 -13.02 2.76 5.60
N HIS A 47 -11.80 3.22 5.39
CA HIS A 47 -10.64 2.82 6.21
C HIS A 47 -10.69 3.45 7.61
N HIS A 48 -10.09 2.78 8.61
CA HIS A 48 -10.06 3.24 10.00
C HIS A 48 -9.41 4.61 10.23
N TYR A 49 -8.58 5.09 9.30
CA TYR A 49 -7.92 6.39 9.38
C TYR A 49 -8.69 7.53 8.71
N GLN A 50 -9.92 7.28 8.21
CA GLN A 50 -10.78 8.34 7.70
C GLN A 50 -11.26 9.24 8.84
N LYS A 51 -11.47 10.52 8.52
CA LYS A 51 -12.07 11.48 9.45
C LYS A 51 -13.51 11.08 9.80
N ASP A 52 -13.96 11.49 10.98
CA ASP A 52 -15.33 11.23 11.46
C ASP A 52 -16.41 11.74 10.49
N GLU A 53 -16.17 12.89 9.87
CA GLU A 53 -17.05 13.50 8.87
C GLU A 53 -17.25 12.64 7.61
N VAL A 54 -16.29 11.77 7.29
CA VAL A 54 -16.34 10.85 6.14
C VAL A 54 -16.84 9.46 6.59
N ILE A 55 -16.22 8.90 7.62
CA ILE A 55 -16.42 7.50 8.04
C ILE A 55 -17.83 7.22 8.56
N LYS A 56 -18.57 8.25 8.97
CA LYS A 56 -20.00 8.15 9.33
C LYS A 56 -20.89 7.69 8.18
N PHE A 57 -20.48 7.92 6.94
CA PHE A 57 -21.21 7.50 5.74
C PHE A 57 -20.81 6.12 5.21
N ALA A 58 -19.76 5.51 5.77
CA ALA A 58 -19.28 4.21 5.31
C ALA A 58 -20.26 3.08 5.66
N ASP A 59 -20.51 2.20 4.69
CA ASP A 59 -21.32 0.99 4.86
C ASP A 59 -20.53 -0.17 5.49
N ALA A 60 -19.19 -0.09 5.42
CA ALA A 60 -18.29 -1.00 6.11
C ALA A 60 -17.02 -0.27 6.56
N ARG A 61 -16.46 -0.70 7.69
CA ARG A 61 -15.22 -0.19 8.26
C ARG A 61 -14.22 -1.34 8.46
N GLY A 62 -12.96 -1.12 8.12
CA GLY A 62 -11.95 -2.18 8.18
C GLY A 62 -10.54 -1.72 7.81
N ASP A 63 -9.60 -2.67 7.89
CA ASP A 63 -8.28 -2.56 7.28
C ASP A 63 -8.33 -2.77 5.76
N SER A 64 -7.20 -2.56 5.09
CA SER A 64 -7.06 -2.61 3.63
C SER A 64 -7.58 -3.92 3.02
N LEU A 65 -7.14 -5.08 3.52
CA LEU A 65 -7.44 -6.37 2.93
C LEU A 65 -8.90 -6.75 3.17
N LYS A 66 -9.40 -6.54 4.39
CA LYS A 66 -10.78 -6.82 4.76
C LYS A 66 -11.74 -6.00 3.90
N LEU A 67 -11.47 -4.71 3.69
CA LEU A 67 -12.33 -3.87 2.85
C LEU A 67 -12.36 -4.35 1.39
N ALA A 68 -11.21 -4.69 0.81
CA ALA A 68 -11.16 -5.23 -0.55
C ALA A 68 -11.94 -6.55 -0.68
N GLN A 69 -11.82 -7.46 0.29
CA GLN A 69 -12.60 -8.70 0.33
C GLN A 69 -14.09 -8.46 0.49
N ILE A 70 -14.50 -7.49 1.32
CA ILE A 70 -15.92 -7.14 1.50
C ILE A 70 -16.50 -6.63 0.18
N CYS A 71 -15.79 -5.80 -0.58
CA CYS A 71 -16.26 -5.28 -1.88
C CYS A 71 -16.68 -6.41 -2.82
N LYS A 72 -15.88 -7.49 -2.91
CA LYS A 72 -16.19 -8.70 -3.68
C LYS A 72 -17.50 -9.38 -3.27
N THR A 73 -17.88 -9.29 -1.99
CA THR A 73 -19.10 -9.91 -1.45
C THR A 73 -20.38 -9.07 -1.65
N LYS A 74 -20.29 -7.94 -2.36
CA LYS A 74 -21.43 -7.04 -2.62
C LYS A 74 -21.86 -7.13 -4.08
N PRO A 75 -22.62 -8.17 -4.48
CA PRO A 75 -22.97 -8.36 -5.87
C PRO A 75 -23.84 -7.25 -6.44
N ASP A 76 -24.70 -6.65 -5.62
CA ASP A 76 -25.63 -5.61 -6.03
C ASP A 76 -24.97 -4.22 -6.20
N ALA A 77 -23.74 -4.04 -5.72
CA ALA A 77 -23.04 -2.75 -5.72
C ALA A 77 -22.37 -2.49 -7.07
N GLU A 78 -22.91 -1.55 -7.84
CA GLU A 78 -22.36 -1.07 -9.10
C GLU A 78 -21.32 0.03 -8.88
N PHE A 79 -21.47 0.84 -7.83
CA PHE A 79 -20.58 1.96 -7.53
C PHE A 79 -19.97 1.79 -6.14
N ILE A 80 -18.63 1.86 -6.09
CA ILE A 80 -17.85 1.67 -4.87
C ILE A 80 -16.91 2.87 -4.67
N PRO A 81 -17.40 3.99 -4.10
CA PRO A 81 -16.53 5.07 -3.66
C PRO A 81 -15.67 4.61 -2.49
N PHE A 82 -14.40 4.35 -2.75
CA PHE A 82 -13.48 3.80 -1.77
C PHE A 82 -12.86 4.91 -0.93
N CYS A 83 -13.32 5.06 0.32
CA CYS A 83 -12.78 6.05 1.26
C CYS A 83 -11.49 5.51 1.90
N GLY A 84 -10.41 5.55 1.13
CA GLY A 84 -9.08 5.09 1.50
C GLY A 84 -8.00 5.79 0.67
N VAL A 85 -6.92 5.07 0.38
CA VAL A 85 -5.81 5.55 -0.46
C VAL A 85 -5.71 4.72 -1.74
N HIS A 86 -4.95 5.20 -2.71
CA HIS A 86 -4.87 4.69 -4.09
C HIS A 86 -4.72 3.17 -4.18
N PHE A 87 -3.69 2.58 -3.56
CA PHE A 87 -3.47 1.14 -3.63
C PHE A 87 -4.62 0.30 -3.04
N MET A 88 -5.38 0.85 -2.09
CA MET A 88 -6.52 0.14 -1.50
C MET A 88 -7.67 0.06 -2.49
N ALA A 89 -7.92 1.17 -3.21
CA ALA A 89 -8.89 1.22 -4.28
C ALA A 89 -8.49 0.27 -5.43
N GLU A 90 -7.23 0.26 -5.85
CA GLU A 90 -6.71 -0.70 -6.84
C GLU A 90 -6.93 -2.15 -6.40
N THR A 91 -6.63 -2.47 -5.13
CA THR A 91 -6.82 -3.82 -4.60
C THR A 91 -8.30 -4.23 -4.60
N ALA A 92 -9.20 -3.30 -4.28
CA ALA A 92 -10.64 -3.55 -4.36
C ALA A 92 -11.06 -3.81 -5.81
N ASP A 93 -10.59 -2.97 -6.75
CA ASP A 93 -10.89 -3.09 -8.19
C ASP A 93 -10.46 -4.46 -8.75
N MET A 94 -9.24 -4.89 -8.41
CA MET A 94 -8.70 -6.21 -8.78
C MET A 94 -9.55 -7.40 -8.29
N LEU A 95 -10.27 -7.26 -7.17
CA LEU A 95 -11.07 -8.33 -6.56
C LEU A 95 -12.56 -8.25 -6.92
N THR A 96 -13.04 -7.08 -7.36
CA THR A 96 -14.42 -6.87 -7.77
C THR A 96 -14.68 -7.36 -9.19
N ARG A 97 -15.95 -7.44 -9.57
CA ARG A 97 -16.32 -7.82 -10.94
C ARG A 97 -16.15 -6.64 -11.90
N PRO A 98 -15.95 -6.89 -13.21
CA PRO A 98 -15.80 -5.82 -14.21
C PRO A 98 -16.96 -4.83 -14.31
N ASP A 99 -18.17 -5.20 -13.88
CA ASP A 99 -19.34 -4.33 -13.85
C ASP A 99 -19.39 -3.40 -12.61
N GLN A 100 -18.53 -3.63 -11.62
CA GLN A 100 -18.42 -2.80 -10.42
C GLN A 100 -17.38 -1.70 -10.65
N LYS A 101 -17.76 -0.46 -10.37
CA LYS A 101 -16.90 0.71 -10.54
C LYS A 101 -16.31 1.11 -9.21
N VAL A 102 -15.04 0.80 -8.98
CA VAL A 102 -14.30 1.32 -7.83
C VAL A 102 -13.84 2.74 -8.14
N ILE A 103 -14.17 3.68 -7.26
CA ILE A 103 -13.93 5.11 -7.44
C ILE A 103 -13.10 5.61 -6.27
N LEU A 104 -11.91 6.14 -6.55
CA LEU A 104 -11.13 6.89 -5.55
C LEU A 104 -11.55 8.36 -5.59
N PRO A 105 -12.12 8.93 -4.50
CA PRO A 105 -12.64 10.29 -4.52
C PRO A 105 -11.59 11.39 -4.74
N ASP A 106 -10.34 11.15 -4.34
CA ASP A 106 -9.21 12.07 -4.52
C ASP A 106 -7.97 11.26 -4.94
N MET A 107 -7.49 11.46 -6.18
CA MET A 107 -6.31 10.77 -6.69
C MET A 107 -5.02 11.12 -5.94
N ARG A 108 -5.02 12.22 -5.17
CA ARG A 108 -3.88 12.61 -4.31
C ARG A 108 -3.87 11.85 -2.99
N ALA A 109 -4.89 11.04 -2.70
CA ALA A 109 -4.91 10.15 -1.53
C ALA A 109 -3.94 8.99 -1.73
N GLY A 110 -2.65 9.27 -1.62
CA GLY A 110 -1.56 8.32 -1.79
C GLY A 110 -1.07 7.70 -0.47
N CYS A 111 -0.07 6.85 -0.60
CA CYS A 111 0.69 6.33 0.54
C CYS A 111 2.16 6.46 0.20
N SER A 112 2.84 7.40 0.86
CA SER A 112 4.25 7.69 0.57
C SER A 112 5.13 6.44 0.59
N MET A 113 4.80 5.46 1.44
CA MET A 113 5.53 4.19 1.52
C MET A 113 5.26 3.27 0.32
N ALA A 114 4.03 3.24 -0.20
CA ALA A 114 3.72 2.48 -1.42
C ALA A 114 4.45 3.07 -2.63
N ASP A 115 4.60 4.39 -2.66
CA ASP A 115 5.28 5.13 -3.72
C ASP A 115 6.82 5.03 -3.62
N MET A 116 7.38 4.51 -2.52
CA MET A 116 8.83 4.28 -2.37
C MET A 116 9.34 3.07 -3.16
N ALA A 117 8.45 2.21 -3.67
CA ALA A 117 8.79 1.14 -4.59
C ALA A 117 8.07 1.40 -5.91
N ASP A 118 8.78 2.03 -6.84
CA ASP A 118 8.33 2.21 -8.21
C ASP A 118 8.66 0.97 -9.06
N ILE A 119 7.87 0.74 -10.12
CA ILE A 119 8.03 -0.43 -10.98
C ILE A 119 9.38 -0.42 -11.71
N ASP A 120 9.82 0.72 -12.25
CA ASP A 120 11.06 0.80 -13.02
C ASP A 120 12.26 0.55 -12.11
N GLN A 121 12.22 1.12 -10.90
CA GLN A 121 13.25 0.87 -9.88
C GLN A 121 13.25 -0.59 -9.41
N THR A 122 12.07 -1.20 -9.30
CA THR A 122 11.93 -2.59 -8.87
C THR A 122 12.48 -3.55 -9.91
N GLU A 123 12.18 -3.34 -11.19
CA GLU A 123 12.73 -4.16 -12.28
C GLU A 123 14.26 -4.01 -12.38
N ALA A 124 14.78 -2.78 -12.33
CA ALA A 124 16.24 -2.54 -12.33
C ALA A 124 16.95 -3.19 -11.13
N GLY A 125 16.37 -3.05 -9.92
CA GLY A 125 16.91 -3.70 -8.74
C GLY A 125 16.84 -5.22 -8.80
N TRP A 126 15.76 -5.76 -9.36
CA TRP A 126 15.60 -7.19 -9.55
C TRP A 126 16.67 -7.77 -10.48
N GLU A 127 16.99 -7.10 -11.59
CA GLU A 127 18.08 -7.52 -12.49
C GLU A 127 19.41 -7.65 -11.74
N VAL A 128 19.79 -6.64 -10.95
CA VAL A 128 21.01 -6.68 -10.13
C VAL A 128 20.99 -7.84 -9.14
N MET A 129 19.86 -8.06 -8.46
CA MET A 129 19.74 -9.16 -7.50
C MET A 129 19.82 -10.54 -8.19
N GLN A 130 19.27 -10.67 -9.39
CA GLN A 130 19.34 -11.89 -10.19
C GLN A 130 20.76 -12.16 -10.70
N GLU A 131 21.55 -11.14 -11.01
CA GLU A 131 22.97 -11.30 -11.35
C GLU A 131 23.79 -11.84 -10.16
N ILE A 132 23.46 -11.40 -8.94
CA ILE A 132 24.18 -11.81 -7.72
C ILE A 132 23.77 -13.21 -7.29
N TRP A 133 22.46 -13.48 -7.22
CA TRP A 133 21.93 -14.67 -6.54
C TRP A 133 21.13 -15.62 -7.44
N GLY A 134 20.95 -15.29 -8.72
CA GLY A 134 20.19 -16.11 -9.66
C GLY A 134 18.75 -16.35 -9.22
N ASP A 135 18.18 -17.48 -9.63
CA ASP A 135 16.78 -17.85 -9.36
C ASP A 135 16.51 -18.30 -7.90
N THR A 136 17.23 -17.77 -6.92
CA THR A 136 17.08 -18.15 -5.50
C THR A 136 16.18 -17.19 -4.70
N ILE A 137 15.64 -16.15 -5.35
CA ILE A 137 14.86 -15.09 -4.69
C ILE A 137 13.36 -15.27 -4.95
N LEU A 138 12.56 -15.19 -3.88
CA LEU A 138 11.10 -15.04 -3.94
C LEU A 138 10.70 -13.62 -3.48
N PRO A 139 10.01 -12.83 -4.31
CA PRO A 139 9.54 -11.53 -3.87
C PRO A 139 8.25 -11.64 -3.06
N LEU A 140 8.15 -10.85 -2.00
CA LEU A 140 6.94 -10.59 -1.24
C LEU A 140 6.73 -9.09 -1.18
N THR A 141 5.48 -8.64 -1.34
CA THR A 141 5.16 -7.21 -1.21
C THR A 141 4.03 -6.99 -0.22
N TYR A 142 4.18 -6.00 0.65
CA TYR A 142 3.11 -5.54 1.51
C TYR A 142 1.97 -5.01 0.63
N VAL A 143 0.70 -5.23 1.04
CA VAL A 143 -0.48 -4.68 0.34
C VAL A 143 -0.40 -3.18 0.09
N ASN A 144 0.35 -2.44 0.92
CA ASN A 144 0.70 -1.03 0.73
C ASN A 144 1.76 -0.89 -0.38
N SER A 145 1.36 -1.20 -1.61
CA SER A 145 2.16 -1.18 -2.85
C SER A 145 1.23 -0.92 -4.04
N THR A 146 1.73 -0.48 -5.18
CA THR A 146 0.88 -0.28 -6.37
C THR A 146 0.43 -1.62 -6.98
N ALA A 147 -0.59 -1.59 -7.83
CA ALA A 147 -0.98 -2.74 -8.65
C ALA A 147 0.17 -3.25 -9.53
N ALA A 148 1.02 -2.35 -10.05
CA ALA A 148 2.19 -2.71 -10.85
C ALA A 148 3.17 -3.59 -10.05
N ILE A 149 3.50 -3.19 -8.82
CA ILE A 149 4.37 -3.98 -7.93
C ILE A 149 3.74 -5.34 -7.59
N LYS A 150 2.42 -5.39 -7.34
CA LYS A 150 1.71 -6.67 -7.13
C LYS A 150 1.82 -7.57 -8.36
N GLY A 151 1.67 -7.00 -9.55
CA GLY A 151 1.83 -7.70 -10.83
C GLY A 151 3.24 -8.26 -11.02
N PHE A 152 4.27 -7.45 -10.74
CA PHE A 152 5.66 -7.87 -10.73
C PHE A 152 5.88 -9.05 -9.77
N VAL A 153 5.47 -8.91 -8.51
CA VAL A 153 5.62 -9.98 -7.50
C VAL A 153 4.93 -11.27 -7.95
N GLY A 154 3.70 -11.18 -8.47
CA GLY A 154 2.97 -12.34 -8.98
C GLY A 154 3.64 -13.00 -10.18
N LYS A 155 4.19 -12.21 -11.12
CA LYS A 155 4.95 -12.69 -12.29
C LYS A 155 6.19 -13.49 -11.89
N HIS A 156 6.80 -13.16 -10.74
CA HIS A 156 7.97 -13.84 -10.20
C HIS A 156 7.64 -14.91 -9.14
N GLY A 157 6.40 -15.40 -9.12
CA GLY A 157 5.96 -16.50 -8.24
C GLY A 157 5.75 -16.11 -6.77
N GLY A 158 5.88 -14.83 -6.47
CA GLY A 158 5.74 -14.26 -5.14
C GLY A 158 4.29 -14.07 -4.69
N ALA A 159 4.11 -13.38 -3.57
CA ALA A 159 2.79 -13.10 -3.01
C ALA A 159 2.71 -11.76 -2.27
N THR A 160 1.48 -11.27 -2.10
CA THR A 160 1.20 -10.11 -1.25
C THR A 160 1.08 -10.51 0.23
N VAL A 161 1.53 -9.65 1.12
CA VAL A 161 1.42 -9.83 2.59
C VAL A 161 0.68 -8.66 3.23
N THR A 162 0.20 -8.84 4.46
CA THR A 162 -0.29 -7.77 5.35
C THR A 162 0.51 -7.82 6.65
N SER A 163 0.47 -6.76 7.46
CA SER A 163 1.05 -6.79 8.81
C SER A 163 0.47 -7.92 9.67
N SER A 164 -0.80 -8.26 9.47
CA SER A 164 -1.50 -9.32 10.22
C SER A 164 -1.14 -10.76 9.78
N ASN A 165 -0.58 -10.95 8.58
CA ASN A 165 -0.22 -12.29 8.08
C ASN A 165 1.27 -12.44 7.70
N ALA A 166 2.09 -11.39 7.87
CA ALA A 166 3.48 -11.34 7.42
C ALA A 166 4.30 -12.55 7.90
N LYS A 167 4.16 -12.93 9.18
CA LYS A 167 4.88 -14.09 9.75
C LYS A 167 4.60 -15.38 8.97
N LYS A 168 3.33 -15.71 8.80
CA LYS A 168 2.88 -16.92 8.07
C LYS A 168 3.35 -16.90 6.60
N MET A 169 3.33 -15.72 5.98
CA MET A 169 3.75 -15.58 4.59
C MET A 169 5.26 -15.71 4.42
N LEU A 170 6.06 -15.18 5.37
CA LEU A 170 7.51 -15.37 5.35
C LEU A 170 7.90 -16.84 5.58
N GLU A 171 7.28 -17.51 6.55
CA GLU A 171 7.47 -18.95 6.79
C GLU A 171 7.20 -19.76 5.52
N TRP A 172 6.07 -19.48 4.85
CA TRP A 172 5.76 -20.10 3.56
C TRP A 172 6.81 -19.78 2.51
N ALA A 173 7.21 -18.52 2.37
CA ALA A 173 8.15 -18.10 1.32
C ALA A 173 9.51 -18.80 1.43
N PHE A 174 10.01 -19.03 2.66
CA PHE A 174 11.24 -19.80 2.89
C PHE A 174 11.13 -21.29 2.54
N THR A 175 9.91 -21.83 2.39
CA THR A 175 9.71 -23.17 1.81
C THR A 175 9.77 -23.18 0.28
N GLN A 176 9.66 -22.02 -0.36
CA GLN A 176 9.65 -21.90 -1.82
C GLN A 176 11.05 -21.62 -2.37
N LYS A 177 11.79 -20.71 -1.74
CA LYS A 177 13.14 -20.30 -2.18
C LYS A 177 14.05 -19.92 -1.00
N GLU A 178 15.34 -19.81 -1.29
CA GLU A 178 16.38 -19.56 -0.28
C GLU A 178 16.39 -18.13 0.26
N ARG A 179 15.99 -17.16 -0.57
CA ARG A 179 16.08 -15.73 -0.28
C ARG A 179 14.76 -15.03 -0.52
N ILE A 180 14.44 -14.04 0.30
CA ILE A 180 13.20 -13.27 0.19
C ILE A 180 13.52 -11.81 -0.13
N LEU A 181 12.95 -11.28 -1.22
CA LEU A 181 12.87 -9.83 -1.42
C LEU A 181 11.59 -9.32 -0.77
N PHE A 182 11.69 -8.39 0.18
CA PHE A 182 10.53 -7.84 0.88
C PHE A 182 10.33 -6.37 0.53
N LEU A 183 9.20 -6.05 -0.10
CA LEU A 183 8.82 -4.69 -0.52
C LEU A 183 7.59 -4.14 0.24
N PRO A 184 7.37 -2.82 0.25
CA PRO A 184 8.42 -1.80 0.23
C PRO A 184 8.98 -1.52 1.63
N ASP A 185 8.33 -2.03 2.70
CA ASP A 185 8.62 -1.65 4.09
C ASP A 185 9.74 -2.52 4.70
N GLN A 186 10.93 -1.93 4.83
CA GLN A 186 12.07 -2.60 5.45
C GLN A 186 11.82 -2.99 6.90
N HIS A 187 11.02 -2.24 7.66
CA HIS A 187 10.82 -2.49 9.08
C HIS A 187 9.85 -3.65 9.31
N LEU A 188 8.77 -3.72 8.53
CA LEU A 188 7.87 -4.88 8.56
C LEU A 188 8.64 -6.15 8.18
N GLY A 189 9.40 -6.13 7.08
CA GLY A 189 10.20 -7.27 6.63
C GLY A 189 11.25 -7.68 7.67
N ARG A 190 12.03 -6.71 8.17
CA ARG A 190 13.10 -6.94 9.15
C ARG A 190 12.58 -7.51 10.46
N ASN A 191 11.56 -6.89 11.05
CA ASN A 191 11.03 -7.33 12.35
C ASN A 191 10.41 -8.72 12.23
N THR A 192 9.66 -8.97 11.16
CA THR A 192 9.02 -10.29 10.95
C THR A 192 10.07 -11.39 10.75
N ALA A 193 11.12 -11.12 9.96
CA ALA A 193 12.21 -12.08 9.73
C ALA A 193 13.02 -12.32 11.01
N PHE A 194 13.29 -11.27 11.79
CA PHE A 194 13.99 -11.37 13.07
C PHE A 194 13.21 -12.21 14.08
N ASP A 195 11.89 -12.00 14.18
CA ASP A 195 11.00 -12.80 15.03
C ASP A 195 10.93 -14.28 14.61
N LEU A 196 11.28 -14.59 13.36
CA LEU A 196 11.43 -15.96 12.84
C LEU A 196 12.82 -16.56 13.08
N GLY A 197 13.72 -15.81 13.73
CA GLY A 197 15.07 -16.26 14.09
C GLY A 197 16.12 -15.99 13.01
N ILE A 198 15.82 -15.19 11.99
CA ILE A 198 16.81 -14.76 11.01
C ILE A 198 17.62 -13.61 11.61
N PRO A 199 18.94 -13.76 11.79
CA PRO A 199 19.76 -12.70 12.37
C PRO A 199 19.84 -11.46 11.46
N LEU A 200 20.07 -10.29 12.05
CA LEU A 200 20.14 -9.02 11.29
C LEU A 200 21.30 -9.01 10.30
N GLU A 201 22.39 -9.71 10.62
CA GLU A 201 23.55 -9.92 9.76
C GLU A 201 23.24 -10.74 8.51
N HIS A 202 22.11 -11.44 8.43
CA HIS A 202 21.66 -12.15 7.22
C HIS A 202 20.63 -11.33 6.41
N MET A 203 20.52 -10.03 6.69
CA MET A 203 19.59 -9.12 6.01
C MET A 203 20.35 -7.99 5.30
N ALA A 204 20.14 -7.87 3.98
CA ALA A 204 20.63 -6.75 3.19
C ALA A 204 19.51 -5.74 2.94
N VAL A 205 19.84 -4.46 2.78
CA VAL A 205 18.88 -3.43 2.41
C VAL A 205 19.14 -2.95 0.99
N TRP A 206 18.17 -3.06 0.09
CA TRP A 206 18.25 -2.48 -1.25
C TRP A 206 17.88 -1.01 -1.21
N ALA A 207 18.83 -0.13 -1.57
CA ALA A 207 18.66 1.30 -1.64
C ALA A 207 18.39 1.72 -3.11
N PRO A 208 17.11 1.91 -3.50
CA PRO A 208 16.73 1.99 -4.91
C PRO A 208 17.17 3.29 -5.59
N LEU A 209 17.30 4.39 -4.84
CA LEU A 209 17.76 5.67 -5.38
C LEU A 209 19.25 5.62 -5.74
N GLU A 210 20.02 4.84 -4.99
CA GLU A 210 21.45 4.62 -5.20
C GLU A 210 21.75 3.41 -6.09
N GLY A 211 20.75 2.56 -6.37
CA GLY A 211 20.90 1.34 -7.17
C GLY A 211 21.88 0.33 -6.55
N LYS A 212 21.90 0.18 -5.22
CA LYS A 212 22.87 -0.69 -4.52
C LYS A 212 22.30 -1.38 -3.29
N LEU A 213 22.94 -2.49 -2.91
CA LEU A 213 22.75 -3.13 -1.61
C LEU A 213 23.59 -2.45 -0.52
N GLU A 214 22.94 -2.06 0.57
CA GLU A 214 23.58 -1.67 1.81
C GLU A 214 23.78 -2.91 2.67
N TYR A 215 24.97 -3.50 2.55
CA TYR A 215 25.36 -4.68 3.29
C TYR A 215 26.89 -4.77 3.39
N LYS A 216 27.40 -5.31 4.50
CA LYS A 216 28.86 -5.37 4.79
C LYS A 216 29.40 -6.79 4.96
N GLY A 217 28.54 -7.80 4.98
CA GLY A 217 28.92 -9.21 5.11
C GLY A 217 29.13 -9.88 3.74
N ASP A 218 29.15 -11.20 3.74
CA ASP A 218 29.17 -12.01 2.53
C ASP A 218 27.76 -12.10 1.92
N PHE A 219 27.64 -11.80 0.62
CA PHE A 219 26.35 -11.85 -0.07
C PHE A 219 25.73 -13.26 -0.06
N GLU A 220 26.52 -14.32 0.10
CA GLU A 220 26.00 -15.68 0.20
C GLU A 220 25.16 -15.90 1.47
N ASP A 221 25.48 -15.20 2.56
CA ASP A 221 24.79 -15.34 3.85
C ASP A 221 23.44 -14.61 3.88
N VAL A 222 23.16 -13.76 2.90
CA VAL A 222 21.91 -12.99 2.82
C VAL A 222 20.72 -13.93 2.61
N LYS A 223 19.73 -13.84 3.53
CA LYS A 223 18.45 -14.55 3.47
C LYS A 223 17.27 -13.63 3.19
N VAL A 224 17.37 -12.36 3.59
CA VAL A 224 16.31 -11.36 3.36
C VAL A 224 16.90 -10.10 2.75
N ILE A 225 16.31 -9.67 1.65
CA ILE A 225 16.62 -8.42 0.97
C ILE A 225 15.45 -7.48 1.25
N LEU A 226 15.71 -6.39 1.95
CA LEU A 226 14.71 -5.44 2.41
C LEU A 226 14.72 -4.22 1.48
N TRP A 227 13.59 -3.89 0.88
CA TRP A 227 13.47 -2.62 0.15
C TRP A 227 13.55 -1.44 1.13
N LYS A 228 14.35 -0.40 0.83
CA LYS A 228 14.56 0.77 1.72
C LYS A 228 13.35 1.73 1.77
N GLY A 229 12.13 1.21 1.82
CA GLY A 229 10.92 1.98 2.09
C GLY A 229 10.51 1.90 3.56
N HIS A 230 9.75 2.89 4.02
CA HIS A 230 9.30 3.00 5.40
C HIS A 230 8.03 3.86 5.49
N CYS A 231 7.31 3.75 6.60
CA CYS A 231 6.15 4.61 6.86
C CYS A 231 6.58 5.85 7.66
N SER A 232 6.53 7.04 7.04
CA SER A 232 6.88 8.32 7.66
C SER A 232 6.04 8.68 8.90
N VAL A 233 4.86 8.08 9.06
CA VAL A 233 4.04 8.21 10.27
C VAL A 233 4.65 7.40 11.41
N HIS A 234 5.07 6.16 11.14
CA HIS A 234 5.61 5.25 12.15
C HIS A 234 7.05 5.61 12.57
N GLU A 235 7.81 6.29 11.70
CA GLU A 235 9.14 6.81 12.07
C GLU A 235 9.11 7.93 13.13
N LYS A 236 7.94 8.54 13.37
CA LYS A 236 7.79 9.55 14.42
C LYS A 236 7.90 8.97 15.83
N PHE A 237 7.75 7.65 16.00
CA PHE A 237 7.90 6.99 17.29
C PHE A 237 9.37 6.70 17.58
N ASN A 238 9.85 7.14 18.75
CA ASN A 238 11.22 6.89 19.19
C ASN A 238 11.23 6.33 20.63
N VAL A 239 12.39 5.81 21.04
CA VAL A 239 12.58 5.17 22.35
C VAL A 239 12.22 6.11 23.50
N LYS A 240 12.53 7.42 23.40
CA LYS A 240 12.20 8.40 24.44
C LYS A 240 10.70 8.57 24.67
N HIS A 241 9.88 8.46 23.62
CA HIS A 241 8.42 8.49 23.77
C HIS A 241 7.95 7.32 24.66
N ILE A 242 8.51 6.12 24.47
CA ILE A 242 8.18 4.94 25.27
C ILE A 242 8.70 5.07 26.71
N GLU A 243 9.93 5.54 26.88
CA GLU A 243 10.51 5.78 28.21
C GLU A 243 9.68 6.78 29.02
N ASN A 244 9.17 7.83 28.38
CA ASN A 244 8.33 8.83 29.03
C ASN A 244 6.96 8.28 29.41
N LEU A 245 6.35 7.43 28.59
CA LEU A 245 5.05 6.81 28.87
C LEU A 245 5.10 5.75 29.99
N ARG A 246 6.28 5.16 30.23
CA ARG A 246 6.49 4.15 31.28
C ARG A 246 6.72 4.75 32.67
N LYS A 247 6.95 6.06 32.77
CA LYS A 247 7.08 6.79 34.04
C LYS A 247 5.70 7.14 34.59
#